data_AF-A0A4R6A0Q3-F1
#
_entry.id   AF-A0A4R6A0Q3-F1
#
_cell.length_a   1.000
_cell.length_b   1.000
_cell.length_c   1.000
_cell.angle_alpha   90.00
_cell.angle_beta   90.00
_cell.angle_gamma   90.00
#
_symmetry.space_group_name_H-M   'P 1'
#
loop_
_entity.id
_entity.type
_entity.pdbx_description
1 polymer ?
#
loop_
_entity_poly.entity_id
_entity_poly.type
_entity_poly.pdbx_seq_one_letter_code
_entity_poly.pdbx_strand_id
1 'polypeptide(L)' 'MTLRDGTTSMPPERRGFFDVRVPMFRPLWRRIAATAVTAGWAALELTAGNPGFALLFAAAAAVLFYQFFLDWRPPEG' A
#
# COMPACT_ATOMS: atom_id res chain seq x y z
N MET A 1 14.78 -46.81 20.31
CA MET A 1 13.38 -46.96 19.89
C MET A 1 12.57 -45.85 20.57
N THR A 2 12.21 -44.81 19.77
CA THR A 2 11.00 -43.93 19.85
C THR A 2 10.77 -43.12 21.14
N LEU A 3 10.58 -41.80 21.21
CA LEU A 3 10.30 -40.69 20.27
C LEU A 3 10.90 -39.39 20.88
N ARG A 4 11.41 -38.39 20.13
CA ARG A 4 10.65 -37.19 19.68
C ARG A 4 9.54 -36.83 20.70
N ASP A 5 9.62 -35.72 21.40
CA ASP A 5 9.13 -34.47 20.85
C ASP A 5 9.81 -33.26 21.52
N GLY A 6 10.71 -32.63 20.76
CA GLY A 6 11.03 -31.23 20.97
C GLY A 6 9.78 -30.43 20.64
N THR A 7 9.07 -29.99 21.66
CA THR A 7 8.02 -28.98 21.57
C THR A 7 8.65 -27.63 21.23
N THR A 8 9.09 -27.50 19.98
CA THR A 8 9.38 -26.21 19.37
C THR A 8 8.05 -25.45 19.32
N SER A 9 7.82 -24.61 20.32
CA SER A 9 6.82 -23.55 20.29
C SER A 9 7.18 -22.62 19.13
N MET A 10 6.68 -22.93 17.93
CA MET A 10 6.73 -22.01 16.80
C MET A 10 6.01 -20.72 17.25
N PRO A 11 6.72 -19.58 17.39
CA PRO A 11 6.06 -18.34 17.71
C PRO A 11 5.01 -18.08 16.63
N PRO A 12 3.81 -17.56 17.00
CA PRO A 12 2.78 -17.28 16.02
C PRO A 12 3.38 -16.38 14.92
N GLU A 13 3.36 -16.87 13.67
CA GLU A 13 3.68 -16.10 12.48
C GLU A 13 2.89 -14.78 12.58
N ARG A 14 3.59 -13.68 12.90
CA ARG A 14 2.96 -12.36 12.94
C ARG A 14 2.68 -11.95 11.49
N ARG A 15 1.51 -12.35 10.97
CA ARG A 15 0.91 -11.69 9.82
C ARG A 15 0.60 -10.26 10.24
N GLY A 16 1.46 -9.34 9.81
CA GLY A 16 1.24 -7.92 10.04
C GLY A 16 -0.10 -7.54 9.40
N PHE A 17 -0.96 -6.87 10.17
CA PHE A 17 -2.22 -6.28 9.67
C PHE A 17 -2.00 -5.26 8.54
N PHE A 18 -0.74 -4.92 8.24
CA PHE A 18 -0.27 -4.02 7.20
C PHE A 18 0.29 -4.75 5.97
N ASP A 19 -0.13 -5.99 5.71
CA ASP A 19 0.24 -6.68 4.48
C ASP A 19 -0.63 -6.21 3.30
N VAL A 20 -0.20 -5.12 2.66
CA VAL A 20 -0.88 -4.50 1.50
C VAL A 20 -0.61 -5.30 0.21
N ARG A 21 0.06 -6.46 0.28
CA ARG A 21 0.31 -7.36 -0.86
C ARG A 21 -0.94 -8.15 -1.26
N VAL A 22 -2.09 -7.47 -1.35
CA VAL A 22 -3.29 -8.06 -1.91
C VAL A 22 -3.11 -8.22 -3.44
N PRO A 23 -3.44 -9.39 -4.02
CA PRO A 23 -3.28 -9.65 -5.45
C PRO A 23 -4.07 -8.68 -6.34
N MET A 24 -4.99 -7.90 -5.76
CA MET A 24 -5.75 -6.82 -6.37
C MET A 24 -4.85 -5.71 -6.97
N PHE A 25 -3.66 -5.45 -6.40
CA PHE A 25 -2.73 -4.42 -6.88
C PHE A 25 -1.61 -4.94 -7.78
N ARG A 26 -1.65 -6.21 -8.21
CA ARG A 26 -0.72 -6.74 -9.24
C ARG A 26 -0.75 -5.95 -10.56
N PRO A 27 -1.90 -5.45 -11.06
CA PRO A 27 -1.92 -4.67 -12.30
C PRO A 27 -1.41 -3.25 -12.06
N LEU A 28 -0.35 -2.87 -12.78
CA LEU A 28 0.20 -1.51 -12.76
C LEU A 28 -0.85 -0.43 -13.06
N TRP A 29 -1.85 -0.74 -13.90
CA TRP A 29 -2.91 0.21 -14.26
C TRP A 29 -3.78 0.62 -13.07
N ARG A 30 -4.03 -0.27 -12.09
CA ARG A 30 -4.85 0.06 -10.91
C ARG A 30 -4.14 1.04 -10.00
N ARG A 31 -2.82 0.95 -9.93
CA ARG A 31 -1.96 1.87 -9.18
C ARG A 31 -2.00 3.25 -9.80
N ILE A 32 -1.78 3.31 -11.12
CA ILE A 32 -1.86 4.56 -11.89
C ILE A 32 -3.24 5.19 -11.74
N ALA A 33 -4.32 4.42 -11.89
CA ALA A 33 -5.69 4.91 -11.75
C ALA A 33 -5.96 5.47 -10.34
N ALA A 34 -5.58 4.75 -9.28
CA ALA A 34 -5.78 5.21 -7.91
C ALA A 34 -5.01 6.51 -7.61
N THR A 35 -3.72 6.56 -7.99
CA THR A 35 -2.89 7.76 -7.82
C THR A 35 -3.41 8.94 -8.64
N ALA A 36 -3.82 8.72 -9.88
CA ALA A 36 -4.32 9.77 -10.77
C ALA A 36 -5.66 10.34 -10.28
N VAL A 37 -6.58 9.48 -9.82
CA VAL A 37 -7.88 9.92 -9.27
C VAL A 37 -7.67 10.75 -8.00
N THR A 38 -6.81 10.31 -7.08
CA THR A 38 -6.52 11.05 -5.84
C THR A 38 -5.80 12.36 -6.10
N ALA A 39 -4.81 12.38 -7.00
CA ALA A 39 -4.11 13.60 -7.40
C ALA A 39 -5.04 14.59 -8.12
N GLY A 40 -5.90 14.10 -9.02
CA GLY A 40 -6.90 14.91 -9.70
C GLY A 40 -7.91 15.52 -8.73
N TRP A 41 -8.35 14.75 -7.72
CA TRP A 41 -9.23 15.26 -6.68
C TRP A 41 -8.59 16.38 -5.86
N ALA A 42 -7.30 16.21 -5.49
CA ALA A 42 -6.56 17.26 -4.80
C ALA A 42 -6.53 18.58 -5.61
N ALA A 43 -6.28 18.49 -6.92
CA ALA A 43 -6.27 19.66 -7.80
C ALA A 43 -7.64 20.33 -7.89
N LEU A 44 -8.72 19.54 -7.97
CA LEU A 44 -10.09 20.07 -7.96
C LEU A 44 -10.41 20.79 -6.64
N GLU A 45 -10.04 20.22 -5.49
CA GLU A 45 -10.25 20.85 -4.19
C GLU A 45 -9.45 22.16 -4.01
N LEU A 46 -8.24 22.24 -4.60
CA LEU A 46 -7.49 23.50 -4.66
C LEU A 46 -8.27 24.57 -5.43
N THR A 47 -8.88 24.21 -6.56
CA THR A 47 -9.70 25.14 -7.35
C THR A 47 -11.05 25.46 -6.70
N ALA A 48 -11.59 24.57 -5.86
CA ALA A 48 -12.83 24.76 -5.12
C ALA A 48 -12.65 25.62 -3.84
N GLY A 49 -11.42 26.00 -3.50
CA GLY A 49 -11.12 26.85 -2.35
C GLY A 49 -11.06 26.12 -1.01
N ASN A 50 -10.84 24.80 -1.02
CA ASN A 50 -10.76 23.98 0.19
C ASN A 50 -9.34 23.42 0.42
N PRO A 51 -8.39 24.28 0.85
CA PRO A 51 -6.97 23.91 0.91
C PRO A 51 -6.65 22.79 1.91
N GLY A 52 -7.46 22.64 2.97
CA GLY A 52 -7.27 21.57 3.96
C GLY A 52 -7.44 20.18 3.36
N PHE A 53 -8.56 19.95 2.66
CA PHE A 53 -8.80 18.68 1.99
C PHE A 53 -7.88 18.47 0.78
N ALA A 54 -7.59 19.54 0.03
CA ALA A 54 -6.61 19.49 -1.04
C ALA A 54 -5.24 19.00 -0.57
N LEU A 55 -4.72 19.52 0.54
CA LEU A 55 -3.44 19.07 1.10
C LEU A 55 -3.49 17.60 1.53
N LEU A 56 -4.60 17.17 2.11
CA LEU A 56 -4.80 15.80 2.58
C LEU A 56 -4.81 14.80 1.42
N PHE A 57 -5.54 15.11 0.34
CA PHE A 57 -5.54 14.31 -0.88
C PHE A 57 -4.20 14.38 -1.64
N ALA A 58 -3.54 15.53 -1.65
CA ALA A 58 -2.21 15.68 -2.25
C ALA A 58 -1.17 14.81 -1.52
N ALA A 59 -1.19 14.82 -0.19
CA ALA A 59 -0.33 13.96 0.63
C ALA A 59 -0.64 12.48 0.40
N ALA A 60 -1.92 12.09 0.34
CA ALA A 60 -2.32 10.72 0.03
C ALA A 60 -1.84 10.29 -1.37
N ALA A 61 -1.99 11.16 -2.39
CA ALA A 61 -1.50 10.89 -3.74
C ALA A 61 0.03 10.70 -3.77
N ALA A 62 0.78 11.52 -3.01
CA ALA A 62 2.22 11.39 -2.88
C ALA A 62 2.64 10.06 -2.22
N VAL A 63 1.94 9.63 -1.16
CA VAL A 63 2.18 8.33 -0.51
C VAL A 63 1.88 7.17 -1.47
N LEU A 64 0.75 7.22 -2.20
CA LEU A 64 0.41 6.22 -3.21
C LEU A 64 1.46 6.16 -4.31
N PHE A 65 1.92 7.32 -4.81
CA PHE A 65 2.98 7.39 -5.80
C PHE A 65 4.28 6.77 -5.28
N TYR A 66 4.68 7.11 -4.05
CA TYR A 66 5.87 6.55 -3.41
C TYR A 66 5.79 5.02 -3.30
N GLN A 67 4.69 4.49 -2.76
CA GLN A 67 4.52 3.04 -2.57
C GLN A 67 4.44 2.27 -3.89
N PHE A 68 3.81 2.83 -4.91
CA PHE A 68 3.56 2.12 -6.16
C PHE A 68 4.70 2.20 -7.17
N PHE A 69 5.49 3.27 -7.14
CA PHE A 69 6.53 3.54 -8.14
C PHE A 69 7.95 3.58 -7.56
N LEU A 70 8.13 4.03 -6.32
CA LEU A 70 9.47 4.21 -5.72
C LEU A 70 9.88 3.02 -4.86
N ASP A 71 8.98 2.54 -3.99
CA ASP A 71 9.22 1.37 -3.11
C ASP A 71 8.80 0.05 -3.78
N TRP A 72 8.55 0.06 -5.09
CA TRP A 72 8.17 -1.14 -5.81
C TRP A 72 9.34 -2.12 -5.91
N ARG A 73 9.35 -3.10 -5.01
CA ARG A 73 10.21 -4.28 -5.10
C ARG A 73 9.48 -5.37 -5.89
N PRO A 74 10.03 -5.84 -7.04
CA PRO A 74 9.47 -7.00 -7.71
C PRO A 74 9.53 -8.19 -6.73
N PRO A 75 8.47 -9.01 -6.62
CA PRO A 75 8.58 -10.27 -5.92
C PRO A 75 9.71 -11.07 -6.58
N GLU A 76 10.66 -11.54 -5.78
CA GLU A 76 11.72 -12.44 -6.23
C GLU A 76 11.06 -13.58 -7.02
N GLY A 77 11.38 -13.66 -8.32
CA GLY A 77 10.86 -14.67 -9.23
C GLY A 77 11.50 -16.02 -9.01
#